data_AF-A0A8T4U9S4-F1
#
_entry.id   AF-A0A8T4U9S4-F1
#
_cell.length_a   1.000
_cell.length_b   1.000
_cell.length_c   1.000
_cell.angle_alpha   90.00
_cell.angle_beta   90.00
_cell.angle_gamma   90.00
#
_symmetry.space_group_name_H-M   'P 1'
#
loop_
_entity.id
_entity.type
_entity.pdbx_description
1 polymer ?
#
loop_
_entity_poly.entity_id
_entity_poly.type
_entity_poly.pdbx_seq_one_letter_code
_entity_poly.pdbx_strand_id
1 'polypeptide(L)' 'LLFAILFTVKEASVSGIRAKITKAYHFQATGKKDKAIKEYHQVLNNYIKLPINEQQQLYPHLTELFEVLHVKK' A
#
# COMPACT_ATOMS: atom_id res chain seq x y z
N LEU A 1 28.54 8.69 -1.66
CA LEU A 1 27.78 7.90 -2.66
C LEU A 1 26.65 7.03 -2.07
N LEU A 2 26.79 6.46 -0.87
CA LEU A 2 25.79 5.56 -0.25
C LEU A 2 24.41 6.20 0.03
N PHE A 3 24.34 7.50 0.34
CA PHE A 3 23.08 8.20 0.65
C PHE A 3 22.12 8.31 -0.54
N ALA A 4 22.64 8.46 -1.76
CA ALA A 4 21.80 8.60 -2.95
C ALA A 4 21.07 7.28 -3.27
N ILE A 5 21.75 6.14 -3.15
CA ILE A 5 21.17 4.81 -3.44
C ILE A 5 20.04 4.49 -2.47
N LEU A 6 20.21 4.79 -1.16
CA LEU A 6 19.15 4.61 -0.17
C LEU A 6 17.93 5.49 -0.45
N PHE A 7 18.12 6.72 -0.94
CA PHE A 7 17.03 7.62 -1.29
C PHE A 7 16.27 7.17 -2.56
N THR A 8 16.97 6.68 -3.59
CA THR A 8 16.35 6.19 -4.83
C THR A 8 15.61 4.87 -4.63
N VAL A 9 16.15 3.95 -3.81
CA VAL A 9 15.46 2.67 -3.47
C VAL A 9 14.24 2.92 -2.58
N LYS A 10 14.30 3.92 -1.71
CA LYS A 10 13.21 4.39 -0.85
C LYS A 10 11.99 4.88 -1.64
N GLU A 11 12.19 5.70 -2.67
CA GLU A 11 11.07 6.16 -3.50
C GLU A 11 10.45 5.04 -4.35
N ALA A 12 11.28 4.13 -4.88
CA ALA A 12 10.78 2.99 -5.64
C ALA A 12 9.89 2.06 -4.79
N SER A 13 10.24 1.86 -3.52
CA SER A 13 9.51 0.99 -2.59
C SER A 13 8.15 1.58 -2.20
N VAL A 14 8.10 2.87 -1.83
CA VAL A 14 6.85 3.57 -1.51
C VAL A 14 5.94 3.71 -2.74
N SER A 15 6.52 4.01 -3.90
CA SER A 15 5.78 4.10 -5.17
C SER A 15 5.13 2.78 -5.56
N GLY A 16 5.86 1.66 -5.41
CA GLY A 16 5.32 0.31 -5.67
C GLY A 16 4.16 -0.07 -4.75
N ILE A 17 4.23 0.30 -3.47
CA ILE A 17 3.14 0.05 -2.51
C ILE A 17 1.93 0.95 -2.84
N ARG A 18 2.15 2.21 -3.19
CA ARG A 18 1.08 3.13 -3.62
C ARG A 18 0.33 2.62 -4.85
N ALA A 19 1.03 2.11 -5.86
CA ALA A 19 0.41 1.52 -7.05
C ALA A 19 -0.48 0.32 -6.70
N LYS A 20 -0.07 -0.52 -5.74
CA LYS A 20 -0.88 -1.65 -5.26
C LYS A 20 -2.11 -1.20 -4.47
N ILE A 21 -2.00 -0.14 -3.67
CA ILE A 21 -3.16 0.48 -2.98
C ILE A 21 -4.19 0.94 -4.02
N THR A 22 -3.77 1.66 -5.06
CA THR A 22 -4.66 2.10 -6.16
C THR A 22 -5.33 0.90 -6.85
N LYS A 23 -4.57 -0.18 -7.08
CA LYS A 23 -5.11 -1.40 -7.70
C LYS A 23 -6.14 -2.10 -6.80
N ALA A 24 -5.92 -2.13 -5.48
CA ALA A 24 -6.88 -2.67 -4.53
C ALA A 24 -8.18 -1.86 -4.53
N TYR A 25 -8.11 -0.52 -4.55
CA TYR A 25 -9.28 0.33 -4.72
C TYR A 25 -10.03 0.06 -6.02
N HIS A 26 -9.32 -0.10 -7.14
CA HIS A 26 -9.95 -0.43 -8.41
C HIS A 26 -10.66 -1.78 -8.38
N PHE A 27 -10.07 -2.80 -7.73
CA PHE A 27 -10.76 -4.08 -7.55
C PHE A 27 -12.00 -3.96 -6.67
N GLN A 28 -11.96 -3.15 -5.62
CA GLN A 28 -13.14 -2.89 -4.80
C GLN A 28 -14.23 -2.17 -5.60
N ALA A 29 -13.88 -1.11 -6.35
CA ALA A 29 -14.82 -0.35 -7.17
C ALA A 29 -15.48 -1.22 -8.28
N THR A 30 -14.78 -2.25 -8.75
CA THR A 30 -15.30 -3.20 -9.74
C THR A 30 -15.99 -4.42 -9.12
N GLY A 31 -16.27 -4.41 -7.81
CA GLY A 31 -16.96 -5.49 -7.09
C GLY A 31 -16.12 -6.76 -6.88
N LYS A 32 -14.82 -6.73 -7.22
CA LYS A 32 -13.89 -7.87 -7.10
C LYS A 32 -13.24 -7.88 -5.71
N LYS A 33 -14.07 -8.02 -4.67
CA LYS A 33 -13.66 -7.90 -3.26
C LYS A 33 -12.52 -8.86 -2.87
N ASP A 34 -12.55 -10.11 -3.31
CA ASP A 34 -11.48 -11.09 -3.04
C ASP A 34 -10.11 -10.65 -3.62
N LYS A 35 -10.12 -10.04 -4.80
CA LYS A 35 -8.88 -9.53 -5.43
C LYS A 35 -8.39 -8.28 -4.71
N ALA A 36 -9.30 -7.43 -4.26
CA ALA A 36 -8.98 -6.24 -3.49
C ALA A 36 -8.33 -6.61 -2.14
N ILE A 37 -8.88 -7.59 -1.42
CA ILE A 37 -8.31 -8.13 -0.18
C ILE A 37 -6.93 -8.77 -0.43
N LYS A 38 -6.78 -9.54 -1.52
CA LYS A 38 -5.49 -10.15 -1.87
C LYS A 38 -4.40 -9.10 -2.11
N GLU A 39 -4.71 -8.04 -2.86
CA GLU A 39 -3.76 -6.94 -3.07
C GLU A 39 -3.49 -6.17 -1.76
N TYR A 40 -4.51 -5.94 -0.93
CA TYR A 40 -4.34 -5.33 0.40
C TYR A 40 -3.37 -6.11 1.29
N HIS A 41 -3.47 -7.44 1.34
CA HIS A 41 -2.49 -8.25 2.08
C HIS A 41 -1.07 -8.12 1.52
N GLN A 42 -0.91 -7.98 0.20
CA GLN A 42 0.42 -7.73 -0.39
C GLN A 42 0.95 -6.34 -0.03
N VAL A 43 0.09 -5.32 0.01
CA VAL A 43 0.44 -3.98 0.50
C VAL A 43 0.93 -4.06 1.94
N LEU A 44 0.21 -4.76 2.83
CA LEU A 44 0.61 -4.93 4.23
C LEU A 44 1.96 -5.64 4.38
N ASN A 45 2.17 -6.75 3.66
CA ASN A 45 3.44 -7.50 3.70
C ASN A 45 4.65 -6.67 3.27
N ASN A 46 4.45 -5.69 2.39
CA ASN A 46 5.49 -4.78 1.96
C ASN A 46 5.63 -3.59 2.91
N TYR A 47 4.51 -3.08 3.43
CA TYR A 47 4.46 -1.97 4.39
C TYR A 47 5.25 -2.26 5.66
N ILE A 48 5.11 -3.46 6.24
CA ILE A 48 5.82 -3.84 7.47
C ILE A 48 7.35 -3.87 7.31
N LYS A 49 7.84 -3.96 6.07
CA LYS A 49 9.27 -3.98 5.74
C LYS A 49 9.85 -2.58 5.52
N LEU A 50 8.99 -1.55 5.45
CA LEU A 50 9.43 -0.18 5.26
C LEU A 50 9.95 0.42 6.58
N PRO A 51 10.90 1.37 6.52
CA PRO A 51 11.26 2.17 7.68
C PRO A 51 10.08 3.03 8.15
N ILE A 52 10.07 3.35 9.46
CA ILE A 52 8.96 4.06 10.14
C ILE A 52 8.52 5.33 9.41
N ASN A 53 9.46 6.12 8.87
CA ASN A 53 9.14 7.37 8.19
C ASN A 53 8.31 7.15 6.91
N GLU A 54 8.53 6.03 6.21
CA GLU A 54 7.78 5.66 5.00
C GLU A 54 6.45 5.00 5.36
N GLN A 55 6.43 4.24 6.46
CA GLN A 55 5.18 3.72 7.03
C GLN A 55 4.23 4.88 7.36
N GLN A 56 4.69 5.94 8.00
CA GLN A 56 3.88 7.12 8.31
C GLN A 56 3.28 7.79 7.06
N GLN A 57 3.99 7.77 5.92
CA GLN A 57 3.48 8.31 4.66
C GLN A 57 2.35 7.47 4.05
N LEU A 58 2.36 6.15 4.28
CA LEU A 58 1.40 5.21 3.70
C LEU A 58 0.26 4.82 4.65
N TYR A 59 0.44 5.03 5.95
CA TYR A 59 -0.53 4.75 7.00
C TYR A 59 -1.96 5.27 6.70
N PRO A 60 -2.18 6.54 6.34
CA PRO A 60 -3.54 7.03 6.08
C PRO A 60 -4.22 6.28 4.93
N HIS A 61 -3.47 5.95 3.88
CA HIS A 61 -3.99 5.22 2.72
C HIS A 61 -4.32 3.75 3.04
N LEU A 62 -3.57 3.14 3.96
CA LEU A 62 -3.83 1.78 4.43
C LEU A 62 -5.07 1.71 5.32
N THR A 63 -5.23 2.68 6.22
CA THR A 63 -6.40 2.79 7.09
C THR A 63 -7.68 3.00 6.27
N GLU A 64 -7.65 3.91 5.30
CA GLU A 64 -8.79 4.15 4.40
C GLU A 64 -9.14 2.88 3.58
N LEU A 65 -8.13 2.18 3.05
CA LEU A 65 -8.35 0.96 2.28
C LEU A 65 -8.91 -0.16 3.18
N PHE A 66 -8.49 -0.25 4.44
CA PHE A 66 -9.05 -1.18 5.41
C PHE A 66 -10.54 -0.93 5.63
N GLU A 67 -10.93 0.33 5.88
CA GLU A 67 -12.33 0.72 6.07
C GLU A 67 -13.18 0.40 4.83
N VAL A 68 -12.67 0.71 3.66
CA VAL A 68 -13.36 0.47 2.39
C VAL A 68 -13.56 -1.03 2.10
N LEU A 69 -12.62 -1.88 2.50
CA LEU A 69 -12.72 -3.33 2.29
C LEU A 69 -13.55 -4.05 3.36
N HIS A 70 -13.50 -3.58 4.62
CA HIS A 70 -14.06 -4.33 5.76
C HIS A 70 -15.31 -3.69 6.37
N VAL A 71 -15.50 -2.38 6.28
CA VAL A 71 -16.60 -1.65 6.94
C VAL A 71 -17.75 -1.35 5.98
N LYS A 72 -17.48 -1.05 4.70
CA LYS A 72 -18.55 -0.93 3.69
C LYS A 72 -19.04 -2.31 3.27
N LYS A 73 -20.08 -2.80 3.93
CA LYS A 73 -20.97 -3.88 3.49
C LYS A 73 -22.10 -3.32 2.63
#